data_AF-A0A0G2E0U9-F1
#
_entry.id   AF-A0A0G2E0U9-F1
#
_cell.length_a   1.000
_cell.length_b   1.000
_cell.length_c   1.000
_cell.angle_alpha   90.00
_cell.angle_beta   90.00
_cell.angle_gamma   90.00
#
_symmetry.space_group_name_H-M   'P 1'
#
loop_
_entity.id
_entity.type
_entity.pdbx_description
1 polymer ?
#
loop_
_entity_poly.entity_id
_entity_poly.type
_entity_poly.pdbx_seq_one_letter_code
_entity_poly.pdbx_strand_id
1 'polypeptide(L)'
;MVVVQSLLGGIEGYTSWDQVRKIFRTHERWDLTSFRNRWVWLKTRCAEVVETLFDEFQQAYLLAYECGDIQPINYDNIDDYDWDSIVKWTMQNISIKPPHSQADPHADLPTSRKELEDGFLIQEVNEWNGPPKESLFNEGCLSTRRKELTQQYSFFLPITARPKPKEKSTPSQFEQKALERAKTWIRAVIVTPEEQFDTETFGTKLKTFDEKILNKATSELVSTKYFRDEQKGRTRPGRNYGIDRTFPKAFERQLPPTQLIDAMQYKKALDDAFASGAPAYIISNAAKDGEVLTIINLVQSGYVKINPVLPPVDHTIGKPFPRLTKWGFTEGHYKTVQMPRDRVTWALEIVPTDRYVPGNPLLKTQDLDHLPPPPLPADGGERDGFVPLWADLFGNTIWEWWHRVLTAVVHVVFGRPGIGVEGIRRALKDAMDEWEIELCVSWLVRVGALEEMRLGVVDGEKPRGWRLGEWWWCVLAE
;
A
#
# COMPACT_ATOMS: atom_id res chain seq x y z
N MET A 1 8.81 -33.67 -1.21
CA MET A 1 7.89 -32.92 -2.09
C MET A 1 8.20 -33.15 -3.56
N VAL A 2 9.42 -32.86 -4.04
CA VAL A 2 9.85 -33.13 -5.44
C VAL A 2 9.51 -34.57 -5.85
N VAL A 3 10.01 -35.57 -5.12
CA VAL A 3 9.72 -37.01 -5.35
C VAL A 3 8.22 -37.30 -5.48
N VAL A 4 7.42 -36.88 -4.49
CA VAL A 4 5.97 -37.14 -4.46
C VAL A 4 5.25 -36.47 -5.63
N GLN A 5 5.64 -35.23 -5.99
CA GLN A 5 5.02 -34.52 -7.11
C GLN A 5 5.45 -35.08 -8.47
N SER A 6 6.70 -35.53 -8.62
CA SER A 6 7.18 -36.19 -9.83
C SER A 6 6.46 -37.52 -10.10
N LEU A 7 6.23 -38.31 -9.05
CA LEU A 7 5.67 -39.66 -9.18
C LEU A 7 4.14 -39.70 -9.15
N LEU A 8 3.48 -38.80 -8.41
CA LEU A 8 2.01 -38.78 -8.26
C LEU A 8 1.33 -37.56 -8.90
N GLY A 9 2.08 -36.58 -9.39
CA GLY A 9 1.51 -35.33 -9.87
C GLY A 9 0.91 -35.38 -11.28
N GLY A 10 1.10 -36.49 -12.00
CA GLY A 10 0.65 -36.63 -13.39
C GLY A 10 1.29 -35.61 -14.32
N ILE A 11 0.73 -35.47 -15.53
CA ILE A 11 1.23 -34.57 -16.59
C ILE A 11 1.14 -33.10 -16.15
N GLU A 12 0.16 -32.75 -15.32
CA GLU A 12 -0.06 -31.38 -14.82
C GLU A 12 0.81 -31.04 -13.59
N GLY A 13 1.53 -32.02 -13.03
CA GLY A 13 2.37 -31.80 -11.85
C GLY A 13 1.61 -31.40 -10.59
N TYR A 14 0.38 -31.88 -10.41
CA TYR A 14 -0.44 -31.56 -9.25
C TYR A 14 0.16 -32.07 -7.93
N THR A 15 -0.02 -31.34 -6.83
CA THR A 15 0.41 -31.80 -5.50
C THR A 15 -0.78 -32.34 -4.72
N SER A 16 -0.89 -33.65 -4.56
CA SER A 16 -1.90 -34.27 -3.69
C SER A 16 -1.53 -34.11 -2.21
N TRP A 17 -2.07 -33.07 -1.57
CA TRP A 17 -1.79 -32.76 -0.15
C TRP A 17 -2.28 -33.85 0.81
N ASP A 18 -3.32 -34.60 0.45
CA ASP A 18 -3.79 -35.74 1.24
C ASP A 18 -2.77 -36.87 1.26
N GLN A 19 -2.11 -37.14 0.13
CA GLN A 19 -1.03 -38.13 0.07
C GLN A 19 0.23 -37.66 0.80
N VAL A 20 0.62 -36.39 0.64
CA VAL A 20 1.72 -35.80 1.41
C VAL A 20 1.44 -35.89 2.92
N ARG A 21 0.19 -35.67 3.34
CA ARG A 21 -0.21 -35.81 4.75
C ARG A 21 -0.05 -37.23 5.26
N LYS A 22 -0.35 -38.25 4.46
CA LYS A 22 -0.17 -39.66 4.83
C LYS A 22 1.32 -40.00 4.95
N ILE A 23 2.11 -39.63 3.95
CA ILE A 23 3.55 -39.94 3.85
C ILE A 23 4.35 -39.32 5.01
N PHE A 24 4.08 -38.05 5.34
CA PHE A 24 4.85 -37.32 6.35
C PHE A 24 4.21 -37.33 7.74
N ARG A 25 3.13 -38.11 7.98
CA ARG A 25 2.41 -38.14 9.26
C ARG A 25 3.29 -38.49 10.46
N THR A 26 4.32 -39.30 10.25
CA THR A 26 5.24 -39.81 11.27
C THR A 26 6.47 -38.92 11.46
N HIS A 27 6.64 -37.87 10.65
CA HIS A 27 7.79 -36.98 10.74
C HIS A 27 7.64 -36.02 11.93
N GLU A 28 8.67 -35.92 12.77
CA GLU A 28 8.66 -35.22 14.07
C GLU A 28 8.20 -33.75 14.00
N ARG A 29 8.48 -33.07 12.87
CA ARG A 29 8.14 -31.66 12.64
C ARG A 29 7.00 -31.44 11.64
N TRP A 30 6.17 -32.45 11.39
CA TRP A 30 5.08 -32.34 10.41
C TRP A 30 3.99 -31.36 10.84
N ASP A 31 3.78 -30.32 10.04
CA ASP A 31 2.60 -29.46 10.06
C ASP A 31 2.20 -29.13 8.62
N LEU A 32 0.96 -29.47 8.24
CA LEU A 32 0.46 -29.32 6.87
C LEU A 32 0.53 -27.86 6.40
N THR A 33 0.19 -26.91 7.27
CA THR A 33 0.18 -25.48 6.93
C THR A 33 1.59 -24.97 6.68
N SER A 34 2.52 -25.28 7.58
CA SER A 34 3.93 -24.92 7.46
C SER A 34 4.59 -25.55 6.24
N PHE A 35 4.35 -26.84 5.97
CA PHE A 35 4.88 -27.53 4.80
C PHE A 35 4.32 -26.97 3.49
N ARG A 36 3.02 -26.67 3.43
CA ARG A 36 2.40 -26.03 2.26
C ARG A 36 2.97 -24.64 1.99
N ASN A 37 3.06 -23.81 3.02
CA ASN A 37 3.63 -22.47 2.90
C ASN A 37 5.12 -22.54 2.51
N ARG A 38 5.88 -23.48 3.07
CA ARG A 38 7.29 -23.68 2.71
C ARG A 38 7.46 -24.16 1.28
N TRP A 39 6.60 -25.05 0.79
CA TRP A 39 6.64 -25.53 -0.59
C TRP A 39 6.32 -24.42 -1.59
N VAL A 40 5.28 -23.63 -1.32
CA VAL A 40 4.95 -22.44 -2.14
C VAL A 40 6.12 -21.45 -2.14
N TRP A 41 6.74 -21.20 -0.97
CA TRP A 41 7.91 -20.34 -0.87
C TRP A 41 9.09 -20.88 -1.69
N LEU A 42 9.38 -22.18 -1.64
CA LEU A 42 10.47 -22.80 -2.41
C LEU A 42 10.23 -22.69 -3.91
N LYS A 43 9.02 -23.00 -4.39
CA LYS A 43 8.65 -22.83 -5.81
C LYS A 43 8.75 -21.39 -6.29
N THR A 44 8.45 -20.42 -5.42
CA THR A 44 8.42 -19.00 -5.81
C THR A 44 9.81 -18.36 -5.75
N ARG A 45 10.62 -18.69 -4.73
CA ARG A 45 11.92 -18.03 -4.49
C ARG A 45 13.14 -18.81 -4.94
N CYS A 46 13.00 -20.12 -5.11
CA CYS A 46 14.07 -21.01 -5.51
C CYS A 46 13.60 -21.85 -6.72
N ALA A 47 12.82 -21.23 -7.63
CA ALA A 47 12.20 -21.90 -8.77
C ALA A 47 13.22 -22.72 -9.56
N GLU A 48 14.34 -22.08 -9.94
CA GLU A 48 15.43 -22.71 -10.67
C GLU A 48 15.99 -23.94 -9.95
N VAL A 49 16.30 -23.82 -8.65
CA VAL A 49 16.78 -24.96 -7.84
C VAL A 49 15.75 -26.07 -7.78
N VAL A 50 14.47 -25.73 -7.64
CA VAL A 50 13.38 -26.71 -7.60
C VAL A 50 13.26 -27.42 -8.95
N GLU A 51 13.33 -26.70 -10.06
CA GLU A 51 13.30 -27.25 -11.42
C GLU A 51 14.50 -28.16 -11.68
N THR A 52 15.72 -27.74 -11.33
CA THR A 52 16.92 -28.59 -11.42
C THR A 52 16.75 -29.88 -10.61
N LEU A 53 16.21 -29.79 -9.39
CA LEU A 53 15.94 -30.98 -8.57
C LEU A 53 14.88 -31.90 -9.18
N PHE A 54 13.88 -31.35 -9.89
CA PHE A 54 12.92 -32.15 -10.65
C PHE A 54 13.61 -32.90 -11.79
N ASP A 55 14.44 -32.21 -12.58
CA ASP A 55 15.14 -32.79 -13.72
C ASP A 55 16.15 -33.86 -13.29
N GLU A 56 17.00 -33.56 -12.30
CA GLU A 56 17.99 -34.51 -11.76
C GLU A 56 17.30 -35.74 -11.16
N PHE A 57 16.19 -35.53 -10.42
CA PHE A 57 15.42 -36.64 -9.89
C PHE A 57 14.84 -37.53 -10.98
N GLN A 58 14.19 -36.95 -11.99
CA GLN A 58 13.54 -37.72 -13.05
C GLN A 58 14.55 -38.50 -13.87
N GLN A 59 15.70 -37.91 -14.21
CA GLN A 59 16.76 -38.60 -14.95
C GLN A 59 17.37 -39.75 -14.15
N ALA A 60 17.72 -39.52 -12.88
CA ALA A 60 18.29 -40.55 -12.03
C ALA A 60 17.29 -41.68 -11.72
N TYR A 61 16.02 -41.33 -11.47
CA TYR A 61 14.96 -42.28 -11.15
C TYR A 61 14.69 -43.22 -12.32
N LEU A 62 14.61 -42.71 -13.56
CA LEU A 62 14.36 -43.55 -14.74
C LEU A 62 15.44 -44.61 -14.92
N LEU A 63 16.71 -44.24 -14.79
CA LEU A 63 17.82 -45.18 -14.88
C LEU A 63 17.77 -46.26 -13.78
N ALA A 64 17.54 -45.84 -12.53
CA ALA A 64 17.46 -46.76 -11.41
C ALA A 64 16.22 -47.66 -11.46
N TYR A 65 15.12 -47.17 -12.05
CA TYR A 65 13.92 -47.98 -12.32
C TYR A 65 14.19 -49.04 -13.39
N GLU A 66 14.87 -48.69 -14.49
CA GLU A 66 15.26 -49.63 -15.55
C GLU A 66 16.25 -50.71 -15.05
N CYS A 67 17.18 -50.33 -14.17
CA CYS A 67 18.13 -51.26 -13.55
C CYS A 67 17.51 -52.12 -12.42
N GLY A 68 16.29 -51.83 -11.99
CA GLY A 68 15.62 -52.55 -10.90
C GLY A 68 16.12 -52.19 -9.49
N ASP A 69 16.84 -51.09 -9.36
CA ASP A 69 17.38 -50.61 -8.08
C ASP A 69 16.31 -49.99 -7.16
N ILE A 70 15.16 -49.62 -7.73
CA ILE A 70 14.02 -49.01 -7.04
C ILE A 70 12.77 -49.87 -7.22
N GLN A 71 11.97 -49.98 -6.16
CA GLN A 71 10.71 -50.71 -6.21
C GLN A 71 9.69 -50.02 -7.13
N PRO A 72 9.00 -50.77 -8.02
CA PRO A 72 7.92 -50.22 -8.82
C PRO A 72 6.76 -49.71 -7.98
N ILE A 73 6.18 -48.57 -8.38
CA ILE A 73 5.01 -48.02 -7.71
C ILE A 73 3.77 -48.79 -8.13
N ASN A 74 3.05 -49.31 -7.14
CA ASN A 74 1.71 -49.83 -7.36
C ASN A 74 0.70 -48.68 -7.29
N TYR A 75 0.21 -48.21 -8.44
CA TYR A 75 -0.77 -47.13 -8.51
C TYR A 75 -2.15 -47.50 -7.95
N ASP A 76 -2.47 -48.79 -7.82
CA ASP A 76 -3.72 -49.27 -7.21
C ASP A 76 -3.63 -49.30 -5.67
N ASN A 77 -2.41 -49.30 -5.12
CA ASN A 77 -2.16 -49.29 -3.68
C ASN A 77 -0.96 -48.39 -3.33
N ILE A 78 -1.18 -47.09 -3.43
CA ILE A 78 -0.17 -46.04 -3.20
C ILE A 78 0.19 -45.90 -1.71
N ASP A 79 -0.75 -46.24 -0.83
CA ASP A 79 -0.61 -46.07 0.62
C ASP A 79 0.42 -47.05 1.22
N ASP A 80 0.60 -48.23 0.61
CA ASP A 80 1.55 -49.26 1.05
C ASP A 80 2.94 -49.13 0.41
N TYR A 81 3.17 -48.14 -0.46
CA TYR A 81 4.47 -47.91 -1.08
C TYR A 81 5.50 -47.39 -0.07
N ASP A 82 6.74 -47.87 -0.13
CA ASP A 82 7.82 -47.45 0.77
C ASP A 82 8.40 -46.08 0.36
N TRP A 83 7.65 -45.04 0.73
CA TRP A 83 8.01 -43.64 0.49
C TRP A 83 9.30 -43.21 1.19
N ASP A 84 9.64 -43.84 2.33
CA ASP A 84 10.84 -43.50 3.07
C ASP A 84 12.10 -44.00 2.33
N SER A 85 12.05 -45.21 1.78
CA SER A 85 13.14 -45.76 0.98
C SER A 85 13.42 -44.95 -0.29
N ILE A 86 12.40 -44.54 -1.04
CA ILE A 86 12.62 -43.73 -2.25
C ILE A 86 13.14 -42.32 -1.91
N VAL A 87 12.69 -41.73 -0.80
CA VAL A 87 13.19 -40.43 -0.35
C VAL A 87 14.64 -40.53 0.12
N LYS A 88 15.00 -41.58 0.87
CA LYS A 88 16.39 -41.85 1.26
C LYS A 88 17.29 -42.09 0.06
N TRP A 89 16.83 -42.89 -0.90
CA TRP A 89 17.54 -43.13 -2.16
C TRP A 89 17.75 -41.81 -2.92
N THR A 90 16.70 -40.98 -3.03
CA THR A 90 16.77 -39.65 -3.65
C THR A 90 17.84 -38.79 -2.97
N MET A 91 17.84 -38.73 -1.64
CA MET A 91 18.82 -37.94 -0.88
C MET A 91 20.26 -38.44 -1.01
N GLN A 92 20.46 -39.71 -1.34
CA GLN A 92 21.80 -40.31 -1.53
C GLN A 92 22.32 -40.14 -2.97
N ASN A 93 21.43 -40.13 -3.95
CA ASN A 93 21.80 -40.14 -5.37
C ASN A 93 21.67 -38.77 -6.05
N ILE A 94 20.91 -37.85 -5.47
CA ILE A 94 20.75 -36.49 -5.98
C ILE A 94 21.40 -35.54 -5.00
N SER A 95 22.41 -34.82 -5.48
CA SER A 95 23.09 -33.81 -4.68
C SER A 95 22.18 -32.59 -4.56
N ILE A 96 21.50 -32.45 -3.43
CA ILE A 96 20.85 -31.19 -3.07
C ILE A 96 21.96 -30.17 -2.83
N LYS A 97 22.43 -29.52 -3.89
CA LYS A 97 23.31 -28.36 -3.79
C LYS A 97 22.43 -27.20 -3.34
N PRO A 98 22.54 -26.72 -2.08
CA PRO A 98 21.88 -25.48 -1.72
C PRO A 98 22.43 -24.40 -2.66
N PRO A 99 21.59 -23.46 -3.15
CA PRO A 99 22.03 -22.38 -4.05
C PRO A 99 23.20 -21.54 -3.50
N HIS A 100 23.51 -21.67 -2.21
CA HIS A 100 24.59 -20.96 -1.53
C HIS A 100 25.83 -21.80 -1.19
N SER A 101 25.89 -23.11 -1.46
CA SER A 101 27.03 -23.95 -1.01
C SER A 101 28.11 -24.20 -2.07
N GLN A 102 27.95 -23.69 -3.29
CA GLN A 102 29.00 -23.72 -4.33
C GLN A 102 29.41 -22.33 -4.83
N ALA A 103 28.88 -21.24 -4.25
CA ALA A 103 29.67 -20.03 -4.20
C ALA A 103 30.72 -20.29 -3.13
N ASP A 104 31.96 -20.52 -3.55
CA ASP A 104 33.11 -20.40 -2.66
C ASP A 104 32.89 -19.13 -1.82
N PRO A 105 32.94 -19.16 -0.47
CA PRO A 105 32.86 -17.96 0.35
C PRO A 105 33.91 -16.90 -0.05
N HIS A 106 34.88 -17.32 -0.87
CA HIS A 106 35.97 -16.56 -1.49
C HIS A 106 35.93 -16.56 -3.02
N ALA A 107 34.77 -16.65 -3.67
CA ALA A 107 34.68 -16.23 -5.07
C ALA A 107 34.95 -14.71 -5.09
N ASP A 108 36.23 -14.35 -5.19
CA ASP A 108 36.68 -12.98 -5.22
C ASP A 108 35.89 -12.25 -6.30
N LEU A 109 35.19 -11.19 -5.89
CA LEU A 109 34.48 -10.34 -6.83
C LEU A 109 35.52 -9.84 -7.85
N PRO A 110 35.21 -9.87 -9.16
CA PRO A 110 36.14 -9.42 -10.19
C PRO A 110 36.67 -8.03 -9.85
N THR A 111 38.00 -7.89 -9.82
CA THR A 111 38.66 -6.62 -9.52
C THR A 111 38.53 -5.62 -10.66
N SER A 112 38.21 -6.09 -11.87
CA SER A 112 37.94 -5.24 -13.04
C SER A 112 36.66 -5.64 -13.77
N ARG A 113 36.05 -4.68 -14.48
CA ARG A 113 34.90 -4.96 -15.35
C ARG A 113 35.21 -5.97 -16.45
N LYS A 114 36.46 -5.99 -16.94
CA LYS A 114 36.89 -6.94 -17.96
C LYS A 114 36.90 -8.37 -17.43
N GLU A 115 37.40 -8.60 -16.21
CA GLU A 115 37.34 -9.92 -15.55
C GLU A 115 35.90 -10.38 -15.30
N LEU A 116 34.99 -9.45 -15.01
CA LEU A 116 33.56 -9.75 -14.89
C LEU A 116 32.97 -10.19 -16.23
N GLU A 117 33.25 -9.47 -17.31
CA GLU A 117 32.72 -9.78 -18.65
C GLU A 117 33.32 -11.06 -19.24
N ASP A 118 34.61 -11.33 -18.99
CA ASP A 118 35.31 -12.52 -19.49
C ASP A 118 35.00 -13.77 -18.67
N GLY A 119 34.80 -13.63 -17.34
CA GLY A 119 34.62 -14.74 -16.41
C GLY A 119 33.18 -15.11 -16.09
N PHE A 120 32.21 -14.24 -16.38
CA PHE A 120 30.81 -14.43 -16.03
C PHE A 120 29.89 -14.21 -17.24
N LEU A 121 28.88 -15.07 -17.38
CA LEU A 121 27.80 -14.85 -18.34
C LEU A 121 26.85 -13.78 -17.78
N ILE A 122 26.92 -12.56 -18.30
CA ILE A 122 25.98 -11.49 -17.94
C ILE A 122 24.67 -11.71 -18.69
N GLN A 123 23.61 -12.07 -17.96
CA GLN A 123 22.26 -12.16 -18.52
C GLN A 123 21.46 -10.92 -18.13
N GLU A 124 20.90 -10.23 -19.13
CA GLU A 124 19.92 -9.18 -18.90
C GLU A 124 18.61 -9.81 -18.45
N VAL A 125 18.33 -9.72 -17.15
CA VAL A 125 17.05 -10.14 -16.59
C VAL A 125 16.02 -9.05 -16.90
N ASN A 126 15.27 -9.24 -17.99
CA ASN A 126 14.20 -8.32 -18.41
C ASN A 126 13.02 -8.29 -17.42
N GLU A 127 12.87 -9.34 -16.61
CA GLU A 127 11.78 -9.54 -15.66
C GLU A 127 12.32 -9.69 -14.24
N TRP A 128 12.22 -8.61 -13.45
CA TRP A 128 12.54 -8.65 -12.04
C TRP A 128 11.56 -9.57 -11.29
N ASN A 129 12.07 -10.73 -10.85
CA ASN A 129 11.33 -11.72 -10.05
C ASN A 129 11.40 -11.47 -8.54
N GLY A 130 11.92 -10.32 -8.11
CA GLY A 130 11.91 -9.97 -6.69
C GLY A 130 10.51 -9.58 -6.20
N PRO A 131 10.36 -9.34 -4.89
CA PRO A 131 9.07 -8.99 -4.32
C PRO A 131 8.48 -7.73 -4.98
N PRO A 132 7.14 -7.59 -5.02
CA PRO A 132 6.50 -6.36 -5.48
C PRO A 132 6.89 -5.18 -4.60
N LYS A 133 7.19 -4.03 -5.22
CA LYS A 133 7.59 -2.79 -4.53
C LYS A 133 6.58 -2.38 -3.45
N GLU A 134 5.30 -2.66 -3.69
CA GLU A 134 4.19 -2.43 -2.78
C GLU A 134 4.37 -3.12 -1.43
N SER A 135 5.11 -4.24 -1.39
CA SER A 135 5.41 -4.99 -0.16
C SER A 135 6.25 -4.17 0.83
N LEU A 136 7.14 -3.32 0.33
CA LEU A 136 8.00 -2.46 1.17
C LEU A 136 7.18 -1.45 1.96
N PHE A 137 6.16 -0.92 1.29
CA PHE A 137 5.28 0.12 1.77
C PHE A 137 3.98 -0.42 2.36
N ASN A 138 3.89 -1.73 2.57
CA ASN A 138 2.80 -2.32 3.32
C ASN A 138 2.91 -1.86 4.78
N GLU A 139 1.81 -1.34 5.32
CA GLU A 139 1.73 -0.81 6.69
C GLU A 139 2.06 -1.90 7.73
N GLY A 140 1.69 -3.15 7.48
CA GLY A 140 1.99 -4.29 8.34
C GLY A 140 3.40 -4.86 8.16
N CYS A 141 4.25 -4.28 7.29
CA CYS A 141 5.61 -4.75 7.09
C CYS A 141 6.49 -4.42 8.30
N LEU A 142 6.93 -5.44 9.03
CA LEU A 142 7.88 -5.32 10.13
C LEU A 142 9.20 -4.66 9.68
N SER A 143 9.88 -3.98 10.60
CA SER A 143 11.14 -3.27 10.32
C SER A 143 12.25 -4.17 9.79
N THR A 144 12.37 -5.39 10.34
CA THR A 144 13.29 -6.43 9.86
C THR A 144 13.00 -6.82 8.42
N ARG A 145 11.72 -7.12 8.13
CA ARG A 145 11.28 -7.46 6.77
C ARG A 145 11.47 -6.29 5.80
N ARG A 146 11.23 -5.06 6.24
CA ARG A 146 11.45 -3.85 5.44
C ARG A 146 12.93 -3.70 5.08
N LYS A 147 13.83 -3.94 6.03
CA LYS A 147 15.29 -3.94 5.80
C LYS A 147 15.69 -4.99 4.76
N GLU A 148 15.19 -6.21 4.88
CA GLU A 148 15.43 -7.27 3.88
C GLU A 148 14.92 -6.88 2.50
N LEU A 149 13.71 -6.32 2.42
CA LEU A 149 13.11 -5.86 1.16
C LEU A 149 13.96 -4.74 0.53
N THR A 150 14.37 -3.74 1.30
CA THR A 150 15.24 -2.65 0.83
C THR A 150 16.55 -3.18 0.25
N GLN A 151 17.15 -4.21 0.85
CA GLN A 151 18.38 -4.84 0.35
C GLN A 151 18.18 -5.60 -0.97
N GLN A 152 16.95 -6.00 -1.28
CA GLN A 152 16.62 -6.68 -2.53
C GLN A 152 16.36 -5.69 -3.67
N TYR A 153 15.98 -4.44 -3.39
CA TYR A 153 15.77 -3.46 -4.46
C TYR A 153 17.07 -2.78 -4.87
N SER A 154 17.30 -2.72 -6.18
CA SER A 154 18.32 -1.84 -6.74
C SER A 154 17.73 -0.43 -6.91
N PHE A 155 18.34 0.56 -6.24
CA PHE A 155 17.93 1.95 -6.33
C PHE A 155 18.62 2.61 -7.54
N PHE A 156 18.07 2.42 -8.73
CA PHE A 156 18.51 3.13 -9.93
C PHE A 156 17.34 3.84 -10.61
N LEU A 157 17.64 4.99 -11.23
CA LEU A 157 16.74 5.66 -12.16
C LEU A 157 17.13 5.18 -13.57
N PRO A 158 16.22 4.52 -14.31
CA PRO A 158 16.52 4.10 -15.67
C PRO A 158 16.80 5.33 -16.54
N ILE A 159 17.97 5.34 -17.18
CA ILE A 159 18.44 6.44 -18.06
C ILE A 159 17.56 6.53 -19.31
N THR A 160 17.01 5.39 -19.77
CA THR A 160 16.13 5.32 -20.93
C THR A 160 14.69 5.04 -20.51
N ALA A 161 13.74 5.75 -21.12
CA ALA A 161 12.32 5.50 -20.91
C ALA A 161 11.98 4.05 -21.27
N ARG A 162 11.25 3.36 -20.38
CA ARG A 162 10.79 2.00 -20.65
C ARG A 162 9.86 2.04 -21.87
N PRO A 163 10.07 1.24 -22.92
CA PRO A 163 9.19 1.23 -24.07
C PRO A 163 7.77 0.86 -23.61
N LYS A 164 6.79 1.68 -23.99
CA LYS A 164 5.39 1.38 -23.68
C LYS A 164 5.03 0.02 -24.30
N PRO A 165 4.33 -0.87 -23.56
CA PRO A 165 3.81 -2.09 -24.14
C PRO A 165 2.98 -1.74 -25.37
N LYS A 166 3.20 -2.47 -26.48
CA LYS A 166 2.40 -2.28 -27.69
C LYS A 166 0.93 -2.50 -27.33
N GLU A 167 0.10 -1.48 -27.53
CA GLU A 167 -1.34 -1.58 -27.37
C GLU A 167 -1.85 -2.74 -28.25
N LYS A 168 -2.44 -3.74 -27.61
CA LYS A 168 -3.14 -4.81 -28.32
C LYS A 168 -4.36 -4.18 -28.99
N SER A 169 -4.57 -4.50 -30.26
CA SER A 169 -5.70 -4.05 -31.08
C SER A 169 -7.03 -4.23 -30.32
N THR A 170 -7.59 -3.11 -29.88
CA THR A 170 -8.83 -3.04 -29.11
C THR A 170 -10.06 -2.99 -30.04
N PRO A 171 -11.26 -3.24 -29.50
CA PRO A 171 -12.54 -2.99 -30.19
C PRO A 171 -12.63 -1.52 -30.67
N SER A 172 -13.69 -1.17 -31.41
CA SER A 172 -13.98 0.23 -31.75
C SER A 172 -13.79 1.13 -30.52
N GLN A 173 -12.88 2.12 -30.60
CA GLN A 173 -12.54 3.03 -29.49
C GLN A 173 -13.79 3.67 -28.85
N PHE A 174 -14.84 3.86 -29.65
CA PHE A 174 -16.13 4.37 -29.20
C PHE A 174 -16.86 3.43 -28.24
N GLU A 175 -16.93 2.13 -28.54
CA GLU A 175 -17.60 1.15 -27.68
C GLU A 175 -16.87 0.98 -26.34
N GLN A 176 -15.54 1.02 -26.38
CA GLN A 176 -14.71 0.94 -25.17
C GLN A 176 -14.90 2.17 -24.29
N LYS A 177 -14.90 3.37 -24.88
CA LYS A 177 -15.18 4.61 -24.14
C LYS A 177 -16.59 4.63 -23.55
N ALA A 178 -17.58 4.16 -24.30
CA ALA A 178 -18.96 4.02 -23.80
C ALA A 178 -19.05 3.03 -22.64
N LEU A 179 -18.32 1.92 -22.70
CA LEU A 179 -18.24 0.91 -21.64
C LEU A 179 -17.57 1.48 -20.38
N GLU A 180 -16.42 2.15 -20.51
CA GLU A 180 -15.74 2.80 -19.39
C GLU A 180 -16.63 3.86 -18.73
N ARG A 181 -17.31 4.69 -19.55
CA ARG A 181 -18.27 5.67 -19.03
C ARG A 181 -19.42 5.00 -18.29
N ALA A 182 -20.00 3.93 -18.83
CA ALA A 182 -21.06 3.18 -18.17
C ALA A 182 -20.61 2.62 -16.81
N LYS A 183 -19.36 2.13 -16.69
CA LYS A 183 -18.81 1.69 -15.40
C LYS A 183 -18.77 2.82 -14.38
N THR A 184 -18.33 4.01 -14.78
CA THR A 184 -18.30 5.18 -13.87
C THR A 184 -19.70 5.55 -13.37
N TRP A 185 -20.72 5.46 -14.22
CA TRP A 185 -22.11 5.75 -13.87
C TRP A 185 -22.69 4.70 -12.93
N ILE A 186 -22.48 3.42 -13.20
CA ILE A 186 -22.91 2.33 -12.33
C ILE A 186 -22.22 2.44 -10.96
N ARG A 187 -20.92 2.73 -10.95
CA ARG A 187 -20.19 2.97 -9.70
C ARG A 187 -20.79 4.15 -8.94
N ALA A 188 -21.04 5.29 -9.58
CA ALA A 188 -21.67 6.46 -8.97
C ALA A 188 -23.01 6.11 -8.33
N VAL A 189 -23.87 5.37 -9.04
CA VAL A 189 -25.16 4.86 -8.52
C VAL A 189 -24.98 4.03 -7.26
N ILE A 190 -23.96 3.17 -7.20
CA ILE A 190 -23.69 2.31 -6.04
C ILE A 190 -23.17 3.10 -4.84
N VAL A 191 -22.29 4.09 -5.08
CA VAL A 191 -21.60 4.83 -4.01
C VAL A 191 -22.38 6.02 -3.47
N THR A 192 -23.42 6.48 -4.18
CA THR A 192 -24.25 7.63 -3.77
C THR A 192 -24.98 7.30 -2.44
N PRO A 193 -24.96 8.17 -1.43
CA PRO A 193 -25.70 7.96 -0.18
C PRO A 193 -27.22 7.81 -0.38
N GLU A 194 -27.93 7.19 0.55
CA GLU A 194 -29.39 7.00 0.44
C GLU A 194 -30.14 8.33 0.40
N GLU A 195 -29.62 9.36 1.09
CA GLU A 195 -30.22 10.69 1.17
C GLU A 195 -30.20 11.43 -0.17
N GLN A 196 -29.27 11.09 -1.05
CA GLN A 196 -29.08 11.69 -2.37
C GLN A 196 -29.64 10.82 -3.50
N PHE A 197 -30.10 9.61 -3.17
CA PHE A 197 -30.46 8.61 -4.18
C PHE A 197 -31.97 8.59 -4.46
N ASP A 198 -32.32 8.88 -5.71
CA ASP A 198 -33.68 8.70 -6.22
C ASP A 198 -33.72 7.58 -7.28
N THR A 199 -34.58 6.59 -7.05
CA THR A 199 -34.65 5.39 -7.90
C THR A 199 -35.12 5.72 -9.32
N GLU A 200 -36.06 6.66 -9.47
CA GLU A 200 -36.67 6.95 -10.78
C GLU A 200 -35.74 7.76 -11.68
N THR A 201 -35.15 8.84 -11.17
CA THR A 201 -34.24 9.70 -11.95
C THR A 201 -32.93 8.99 -12.30
N PHE A 202 -32.31 8.28 -11.36
CA PHE A 202 -31.09 7.51 -11.63
C PHE A 202 -31.36 6.39 -12.65
N GLY A 203 -32.49 5.68 -12.50
CA GLY A 203 -32.88 4.62 -13.45
C GLY A 203 -33.12 5.16 -14.85
N THR A 204 -33.78 6.32 -14.97
CA THR A 204 -34.01 6.99 -16.26
C THR A 204 -32.70 7.42 -16.91
N LYS A 205 -31.77 7.97 -16.12
CA LYS A 205 -30.47 8.37 -16.63
C LYS A 205 -29.62 7.18 -17.08
N LEU A 206 -29.59 6.08 -16.34
CA LEU A 206 -28.87 4.86 -16.75
C LEU A 206 -29.40 4.24 -18.06
N LYS A 207 -30.70 4.30 -18.32
CA LYS A 207 -31.33 3.81 -19.56
C LYS A 207 -30.87 4.52 -20.84
N THR A 208 -30.07 5.58 -20.72
CA THR A 208 -29.41 6.22 -21.88
C THR A 208 -28.33 5.33 -22.52
N PHE A 209 -27.81 4.33 -21.80
CA PHE A 209 -26.93 3.30 -22.36
C PHE A 209 -27.71 2.09 -22.87
N ASP A 210 -27.14 1.40 -23.87
CA ASP A 210 -27.62 0.08 -24.28
C ASP A 210 -27.51 -0.92 -23.12
N GLU A 211 -28.54 -1.74 -22.95
CA GLU A 211 -28.65 -2.78 -21.93
C GLU A 211 -27.46 -3.75 -21.99
N LYS A 212 -26.96 -4.06 -23.19
CA LYS A 212 -25.76 -4.89 -23.36
C LYS A 212 -24.51 -4.26 -22.73
N ILE A 213 -24.33 -2.95 -22.88
CA ILE A 213 -23.20 -2.21 -22.32
C ILE A 213 -23.32 -2.15 -20.79
N LEU A 214 -24.53 -1.89 -20.27
CA LEU A 214 -24.79 -1.87 -18.84
C LEU A 214 -24.53 -3.23 -18.18
N ASN A 215 -25.02 -4.31 -18.78
CA ASN A 215 -24.79 -5.67 -18.28
C ASN A 215 -23.29 -6.04 -18.28
N LYS A 216 -22.58 -5.69 -19.36
CA LYS A 216 -21.13 -5.90 -19.44
C LYS A 216 -20.37 -5.08 -18.40
N ALA A 217 -20.67 -3.79 -18.27
CA ALA A 217 -20.05 -2.90 -17.29
C ALA A 217 -20.29 -3.40 -15.85
N THR A 218 -21.52 -3.84 -15.56
CA THR A 218 -21.90 -4.39 -14.24
C THR A 218 -21.14 -5.68 -13.94
N SER A 219 -21.05 -6.60 -14.91
CA SER A 219 -20.30 -7.85 -14.77
C SER A 219 -18.81 -7.59 -14.53
N GLU A 220 -18.21 -6.66 -15.28
CA GLU A 220 -16.80 -6.28 -15.10
C GLU A 220 -16.57 -5.62 -13.73
N LEU A 221 -17.46 -4.74 -13.26
CA LEU A 221 -17.36 -4.15 -11.92
C LEU A 221 -17.47 -5.19 -10.81
N VAL A 222 -18.42 -6.14 -10.90
CA VAL A 222 -18.55 -7.21 -9.91
C VAL A 222 -17.32 -8.13 -9.93
N SER A 223 -16.71 -8.36 -11.10
CA SER A 223 -15.49 -9.17 -11.22
C SER A 223 -14.29 -8.60 -10.46
N THR A 224 -14.26 -7.29 -10.22
CA THR A 224 -13.20 -6.63 -9.41
C THR A 224 -13.26 -7.01 -7.92
N LYS A 225 -14.37 -7.59 -7.45
CA LYS A 225 -14.68 -7.88 -6.04
C LYS A 225 -14.87 -6.65 -5.14
N TYR A 226 -14.79 -5.44 -5.69
CA TYR A 226 -15.10 -4.19 -4.97
C TYR A 226 -16.59 -3.90 -4.89
N PHE A 227 -17.36 -4.45 -5.82
CA PHE A 227 -18.82 -4.31 -5.89
C PHE A 227 -19.45 -5.68 -5.87
N ARG A 228 -20.60 -5.81 -5.21
CA ARG A 228 -21.30 -7.07 -5.05
C ARG A 228 -22.79 -6.92 -5.29
N ASP A 229 -23.39 -7.97 -5.84
CA ASP A 229 -24.84 -8.12 -5.87
C ASP A 229 -25.33 -8.43 -4.44
N GLU A 230 -26.08 -7.51 -3.85
CA GLU A 230 -26.62 -7.68 -2.49
C GLU A 230 -27.81 -8.63 -2.47
N GLN A 231 -28.49 -8.77 -3.60
CA GLN A 231 -29.73 -9.53 -3.72
C GLN A 231 -29.51 -10.94 -4.27
N LYS A 232 -28.26 -11.30 -4.62
CA LYS A 232 -27.85 -12.63 -5.12
C LYS A 232 -28.78 -13.15 -6.24
N GLY A 233 -29.07 -12.29 -7.22
CA GLY A 233 -29.94 -12.62 -8.34
C GLY A 233 -31.44 -12.40 -8.12
N ARG A 234 -31.88 -11.81 -6.99
CA ARG A 234 -33.27 -11.36 -6.81
C ARG A 234 -33.43 -9.90 -7.21
N THR A 235 -34.23 -9.60 -8.21
CA THR A 235 -34.49 -8.19 -8.59
C THR A 235 -35.49 -7.57 -7.62
N ARG A 236 -35.04 -6.63 -6.79
CA ARG A 236 -35.94 -5.73 -6.03
C ARG A 236 -35.97 -4.36 -6.70
N PRO A 237 -37.06 -3.59 -6.56
CA PRO A 237 -37.07 -2.19 -6.95
C PRO A 237 -36.06 -1.42 -6.08
N GLY A 238 -35.19 -0.63 -6.72
CA GLY A 238 -34.13 0.13 -6.05
C GLY A 238 -32.71 -0.35 -6.38
N ARG A 239 -31.78 -0.12 -5.45
CA ARG A 239 -30.35 -0.43 -5.61
C ARG A 239 -30.09 -1.91 -5.30
N ASN A 240 -29.67 -2.67 -6.32
CA ASN A 240 -29.39 -4.11 -6.19
C ASN A 240 -27.91 -4.42 -5.92
N TYR A 241 -27.03 -3.44 -6.07
CA TYR A 241 -25.58 -3.60 -5.91
C TYR A 241 -25.05 -2.71 -4.80
N GLY A 242 -24.11 -3.24 -4.04
CA GLY A 242 -23.49 -2.57 -2.91
C GLY A 242 -21.98 -2.61 -2.96
N ILE A 243 -21.38 -1.81 -2.09
CA ILE A 243 -19.94 -1.75 -1.90
C ILE A 243 -19.49 -2.95 -1.06
N ASP A 244 -18.46 -3.68 -1.52
CA ASP A 244 -17.81 -4.69 -0.69
C ASP A 244 -16.87 -4.04 0.33
N ARG A 245 -16.68 -4.69 1.49
CA ARG A 245 -15.80 -4.19 2.56
C ARG A 245 -14.34 -4.01 2.10
N THR A 246 -13.92 -4.66 1.03
CA THR A 246 -12.59 -4.51 0.45
C THR A 246 -12.37 -3.18 -0.26
N PHE A 247 -13.43 -2.53 -0.76
CA PHE A 247 -13.31 -1.30 -1.53
C PHE A 247 -12.95 -0.07 -0.67
N PRO A 248 -13.66 0.26 0.44
CA PRO A 248 -13.23 1.34 1.34
C PRO A 248 -11.83 1.09 1.93
N LYS A 249 -11.49 -0.18 2.20
CA LYS A 249 -10.15 -0.59 2.67
C LYS A 249 -9.03 -0.31 1.67
N ALA A 250 -9.34 -0.08 0.40
CA ALA A 250 -8.35 0.37 -0.57
C ALA A 250 -7.86 1.80 -0.26
N PHE A 251 -8.67 2.61 0.42
CA PHE A 251 -8.39 4.00 0.79
C PHE A 251 -7.99 4.19 2.26
N GLU A 252 -8.28 3.22 3.13
CA GLU A 252 -7.87 3.26 4.54
C GLU A 252 -6.34 3.28 4.69
N ARG A 253 -5.82 4.30 5.36
CA ARG A 253 -4.40 4.50 5.63
C ARG A 253 -4.19 5.01 7.05
N GLN A 254 -2.93 5.08 7.49
CA GLN A 254 -2.58 5.63 8.81
C GLN A 254 -2.97 7.11 9.00
N LEU A 255 -3.19 7.83 7.90
CA LEU A 255 -3.74 9.18 7.89
C LEU A 255 -5.22 9.11 7.46
N PRO A 256 -6.18 9.00 8.39
CA PRO A 256 -7.60 9.10 8.10
C PRO A 256 -8.02 10.57 7.90
N PRO A 257 -9.15 10.84 7.22
CA PRO A 257 -9.65 12.20 7.02
C PRO A 257 -9.88 12.96 8.33
N THR A 258 -10.29 12.27 9.39
CA THR A 258 -10.53 12.86 10.71
C THR A 258 -9.28 13.52 11.29
N GLN A 259 -8.08 12.99 11.03
CA GLN A 259 -6.84 13.60 11.50
C GLN A 259 -6.56 14.95 10.83
N LEU A 260 -6.89 15.10 9.53
CA LEU A 260 -6.74 16.38 8.83
C LEU A 260 -7.79 17.41 9.28
N ILE A 261 -9.02 16.95 9.57
CA ILE A 261 -10.07 17.81 10.14
C ILE A 261 -9.67 18.28 11.54
N ASP A 262 -9.23 17.37 12.43
CA ASP A 262 -8.74 17.71 13.76
C ASP A 262 -7.54 18.67 13.67
N ALA A 263 -6.64 18.48 12.70
CA ALA A 263 -5.51 19.38 12.46
C ALA A 263 -5.96 20.81 12.12
N MET A 264 -6.95 20.96 11.23
CA MET A 264 -7.50 22.26 10.87
C MET A 264 -8.22 22.94 12.03
N GLN A 265 -9.01 22.19 12.81
CA GLN A 265 -9.66 22.71 14.01
C GLN A 265 -8.64 23.18 15.05
N TYR A 266 -7.56 22.42 15.24
CA TYR A 266 -6.49 22.80 16.15
C TYR A 266 -5.73 24.04 15.68
N LYS A 267 -5.42 24.13 14.38
CA LYS A 267 -4.81 25.33 13.80
C LYS A 267 -5.68 26.57 14.00
N LYS A 268 -7.00 26.47 13.81
CA LYS A 268 -7.94 27.55 14.09
C LYS A 268 -7.92 27.95 15.57
N ALA A 269 -7.89 26.99 16.50
CA ALA A 269 -7.78 27.28 17.93
C ALA A 269 -6.47 28.01 18.30
N LEU A 270 -5.35 27.66 17.66
CA LEU A 270 -4.09 28.39 17.81
C LEU A 270 -4.19 29.81 17.25
N ASP A 271 -4.79 29.98 16.07
CA ASP A 271 -5.02 31.29 15.46
C ASP A 271 -5.83 32.20 16.38
N ASP A 272 -6.94 31.69 16.92
CA ASP A 272 -7.82 32.42 17.84
C ASP A 272 -7.08 32.79 19.14
N ALA A 273 -6.29 31.87 19.70
CA ALA A 273 -5.51 32.12 20.90
C ALA A 273 -4.44 33.21 20.69
N PHE A 274 -3.67 33.13 19.60
CA PHE A 274 -2.63 34.12 19.32
C PHE A 274 -3.23 35.48 18.90
N ALA A 275 -4.35 35.48 18.19
CA ALA A 275 -5.08 36.71 17.87
C ALA A 275 -5.62 37.41 19.13
N SER A 276 -5.97 36.65 20.18
CA SER A 276 -6.37 37.20 21.47
C SER A 276 -5.22 37.81 22.30
N GLY A 277 -3.97 37.73 21.80
CA GLY A 277 -2.77 38.23 22.46
C GLY A 277 -2.13 37.25 23.45
N ALA A 278 -2.54 35.97 23.44
CA ALA A 278 -1.90 34.94 24.26
C ALA A 278 -0.43 34.74 23.81
N PRO A 279 0.55 34.84 24.73
CA PRO A 279 1.97 34.67 24.37
C PRO A 279 2.32 33.20 24.06
N ALA A 280 1.52 32.26 24.56
CA ALA A 280 1.74 30.83 24.38
C ALA A 280 0.41 30.04 24.47
N TYR A 281 0.41 28.83 23.92
CA TYR A 281 -0.70 27.88 23.99
C TYR A 281 -0.23 26.56 24.60
N ILE A 282 -0.90 26.06 25.66
CA ILE A 282 -0.48 24.82 26.33
C ILE A 282 -0.96 23.59 25.54
N ILE A 283 -0.03 22.69 25.23
CA ILE A 283 -0.31 21.39 24.61
C ILE A 283 -1.00 20.49 25.64
N SER A 284 -2.15 19.93 25.25
CA SER A 284 -2.85 18.95 26.04
C SER A 284 -2.08 17.63 26.09
N ASN A 285 -1.99 17.00 27.27
CA ASN A 285 -1.48 15.63 27.38
C ASN A 285 -2.36 14.58 26.68
N ALA A 286 -3.61 14.95 26.36
CA ALA A 286 -4.55 14.14 25.59
C ALA A 286 -4.69 14.65 24.15
N ALA A 287 -3.64 15.29 23.61
CA ALA A 287 -3.64 15.79 22.24
C ALA A 287 -3.95 14.67 21.24
N LYS A 288 -4.89 14.95 20.34
CA LYS A 288 -5.25 14.00 19.26
C LYS A 288 -4.15 13.93 18.21
N ASP A 289 -4.14 12.85 17.43
CA ASP A 289 -3.16 12.66 16.35
C ASP A 289 -3.11 13.83 15.35
N GLY A 290 -4.26 14.45 15.03
CA GLY A 290 -4.31 15.64 14.17
C GLY A 290 -3.67 16.90 14.78
N GLU A 291 -3.79 17.07 16.10
CA GLU A 291 -3.12 18.15 16.84
C GLU A 291 -1.61 17.94 16.80
N VAL A 292 -1.16 16.71 17.07
CA VAL A 292 0.26 16.33 17.00
C VAL A 292 0.81 16.53 15.58
N LEU A 293 0.05 16.14 14.54
CA LEU A 293 0.40 16.38 13.15
C LEU A 293 0.63 17.87 12.88
N THR A 294 -0.30 18.73 13.33
CA THR A 294 -0.21 20.19 13.19
C THR A 294 1.03 20.73 13.87
N ILE A 295 1.27 20.33 15.13
CA ILE A 295 2.41 20.77 15.93
C ILE A 295 3.72 20.39 15.23
N ILE A 296 3.87 19.14 14.80
CA ILE A 296 5.09 18.67 14.13
C ILE A 296 5.34 19.48 12.84
N ASN A 297 4.32 19.67 12.00
CA ASN A 297 4.48 20.43 10.75
C ASN A 297 4.82 21.90 11.00
N LEU A 298 4.15 22.56 11.96
CA LEU A 298 4.42 23.96 12.30
C LEU A 298 5.82 24.14 12.90
N VAL A 299 6.27 23.22 13.76
CA VAL A 299 7.62 23.26 14.34
C VAL A 299 8.68 22.99 13.29
N GLN A 300 8.50 21.96 12.45
CA GLN A 300 9.44 21.62 11.38
C GLN A 300 9.64 22.79 10.41
N SER A 301 8.57 23.53 10.13
CA SER A 301 8.59 24.68 9.22
C SER A 301 9.05 25.99 9.90
N GLY A 302 9.16 25.98 11.25
CA GLY A 302 9.62 27.12 12.05
C GLY A 302 8.55 28.18 12.33
N TYR A 303 7.26 27.85 12.16
CA TYR A 303 6.13 28.75 12.45
C TYR A 303 5.85 28.88 13.95
N VAL A 304 6.19 27.85 14.71
CA VAL A 304 6.05 27.84 16.17
C VAL A 304 7.28 27.20 16.81
N LYS A 305 7.48 27.48 18.09
CA LYS A 305 8.47 26.83 18.95
C LYS A 305 7.76 26.13 20.09
N ILE A 306 8.31 25.01 20.55
CA ILE A 306 7.83 24.32 21.74
C ILE A 306 8.78 24.62 22.89
N ASN A 307 8.24 25.19 23.97
CA ASN A 307 8.97 25.43 25.20
C ASN A 307 8.43 24.53 26.32
N PRO A 308 9.27 23.79 27.05
CA PRO A 308 8.82 23.06 28.22
C PRO A 308 8.58 24.03 29.39
N VAL A 309 7.43 23.88 30.05
CA VAL A 309 7.10 24.60 31.30
C VAL A 309 7.71 23.82 32.46
N LEU A 310 8.97 24.13 32.75
CA LEU A 310 9.72 23.43 33.79
C LEU A 310 9.26 23.84 35.19
N PRO A 311 9.15 22.89 36.14
CA PRO A 311 8.89 23.23 37.52
C PRO A 311 10.12 23.92 38.16
N PRO A 312 9.94 24.66 39.26
CA PRO A 312 11.04 25.40 39.89
C PRO A 312 12.17 24.47 40.32
N VAL A 313 13.40 24.99 40.24
CA VAL A 313 14.60 24.29 40.76
C VAL A 313 14.68 24.52 42.27
N ASP A 314 14.48 23.48 43.06
CA ASP A 314 14.59 23.54 44.53
C ASP A 314 15.27 22.27 45.05
N HIS A 315 16.34 22.44 45.81
CA HIS A 315 17.12 21.36 46.40
C HIS A 315 16.86 21.23 47.91
N THR A 316 15.70 21.63 48.40
CA THR A 316 15.37 21.48 49.82
C THR A 316 14.65 20.15 50.03
N ILE A 317 15.15 19.35 50.98
CA ILE A 317 14.52 18.06 51.33
C ILE A 317 13.16 18.33 52.01
N GLY A 318 12.13 17.55 51.66
CA GLY A 318 10.80 17.62 52.27
C GLY A 318 9.82 18.61 51.62
N LYS A 319 10.24 19.35 50.60
CA LYS A 319 9.32 20.20 49.81
C LYS A 319 8.33 19.36 48.98
N PRO A 320 7.20 19.92 48.52
CA PRO A 320 6.28 19.23 47.61
C PRO A 320 6.81 19.20 46.16
N PHE A 321 6.54 18.10 45.45
CA PHE A 321 6.74 18.00 44.00
C PHE A 321 5.52 18.59 43.26
N PRO A 322 5.62 19.02 41.99
CA PRO A 322 6.78 18.92 41.09
C PRO A 322 7.84 20.00 41.33
N ARG A 323 9.11 19.60 41.28
CA ARG A 323 10.29 20.48 41.31
C ARG A 323 11.47 19.78 40.68
N LEU A 324 12.41 20.55 40.14
CA LEU A 324 13.68 20.03 39.67
C LEU A 324 14.67 19.98 40.85
N THR A 325 15.22 18.80 41.11
CA THR A 325 16.18 18.60 42.21
C THR A 325 17.41 17.84 41.72
N LYS A 326 18.56 18.06 42.37
CA LYS A 326 19.78 17.28 42.10
C LYS A 326 19.66 15.80 42.47
N TRP A 327 18.61 15.41 43.21
CA TRP A 327 18.34 14.03 43.61
C TRP A 327 17.30 13.35 42.71
N GLY A 328 16.83 14.03 41.65
CA GLY A 328 15.82 13.53 40.72
C GLY A 328 14.39 13.95 41.09
N PHE A 329 13.42 13.09 40.77
CA PHE A 329 11.97 13.38 40.86
C PHE A 329 11.29 12.82 42.12
N THR A 330 12.07 12.20 43.02
CA THR A 330 11.62 11.71 44.33
C THR A 330 12.74 11.82 45.35
N GLU A 331 12.39 11.95 46.63
CA GLU A 331 13.35 11.88 47.73
C GLU A 331 13.39 10.44 48.28
N GLY A 332 14.59 9.90 48.51
CA GLY A 332 14.76 8.54 49.03
C GLY A 332 14.74 7.45 47.96
N HIS A 333 14.07 6.34 48.24
CA HIS A 333 14.07 5.16 47.36
C HIS A 333 13.30 5.42 46.05
N TYR A 334 14.04 5.47 44.94
CA TYR A 334 13.49 5.67 43.61
C TYR A 334 12.61 4.47 43.20
N LYS A 335 11.28 4.66 43.21
CA LYS A 335 10.31 3.68 42.69
C LYS A 335 9.61 4.28 41.48
N THR A 336 10.24 4.18 40.31
CA THR A 336 9.76 4.78 39.05
C THR A 336 8.32 4.39 38.70
N VAL A 337 7.91 3.15 38.96
CA VAL A 337 6.55 2.64 38.67
C VAL A 337 5.47 3.27 39.56
N GLN A 338 5.80 3.65 40.79
CA GLN A 338 4.85 4.23 41.77
C GLN A 338 4.89 5.76 41.76
N MET A 339 5.69 6.36 40.89
CA MET A 339 5.87 7.80 40.85
C MET A 339 4.65 8.46 40.18
N PRO A 340 4.06 9.49 40.83
CA PRO A 340 3.00 10.28 40.21
C PRO A 340 3.46 10.87 38.86
N ARG A 341 2.60 10.78 37.84
CA ARG A 341 2.94 11.14 36.44
C ARG A 341 3.30 12.61 36.28
N ASP A 342 2.61 13.48 37.01
CA ASP A 342 2.84 14.93 37.10
C ASP A 342 4.27 15.31 37.53
N ARG A 343 5.03 14.39 38.13
CA ARG A 343 6.45 14.62 38.46
C ARG A 343 7.39 14.47 37.27
N VAL A 344 6.99 13.70 36.26
CA VAL A 344 7.80 13.37 35.07
C VAL A 344 7.21 13.86 33.76
N THR A 345 5.96 14.33 33.78
CA THR A 345 5.34 14.98 32.63
C THR A 345 5.18 16.46 32.94
N TRP A 346 5.80 17.30 32.12
CA TRP A 346 5.67 18.75 32.22
C TRP A 346 4.87 19.26 31.04
N ALA A 347 4.13 20.35 31.28
CA ALA A 347 3.38 20.99 30.21
C ALA A 347 4.35 21.51 29.14
N LEU A 348 3.91 21.45 27.89
CA LEU A 348 4.61 22.02 26.76
C LEU A 348 3.79 23.20 26.25
N GLU A 349 4.45 24.30 25.96
CA GLU A 349 3.84 25.53 25.44
C GLU A 349 4.27 25.76 24.00
N ILE A 350 3.31 26.05 23.14
CA ILE A 350 3.51 26.48 21.76
C ILE A 350 3.60 27.99 21.76
N VAL A 351 4.72 28.52 21.27
CA VAL A 351 4.96 29.96 21.13
C VAL A 351 5.03 30.28 19.64
N PRO A 352 4.23 31.23 19.12
CA PRO A 352 4.29 31.63 17.72
C PRO A 352 5.63 32.34 17.45
N THR A 353 6.19 32.13 16.25
CA THR A 353 7.34 32.90 15.78
C THR A 353 6.88 34.06 14.90
N ASP A 354 7.81 34.95 14.54
CA ASP A 354 7.56 36.04 13.59
C ASP A 354 7.10 35.55 12.20
N ARG A 355 7.30 34.25 11.90
CA ARG A 355 6.86 33.62 10.64
C ARG A 355 5.44 33.09 10.71
N TYR A 356 4.80 33.03 11.88
CA TYR A 356 3.50 32.40 12.05
C TYR A 356 2.44 33.01 11.12
N VAL A 357 1.74 32.15 10.37
CA VAL A 357 0.72 32.58 9.40
C VAL A 357 -0.67 32.20 9.93
N PRO A 358 -1.55 33.18 10.24
CA PRO A 358 -2.91 32.89 10.67
C PRO A 358 -3.80 32.42 9.52
N GLY A 359 -4.86 31.68 9.82
CA GLY A 359 -5.82 31.14 8.85
C GLY A 359 -5.28 29.94 8.07
N ASN A 360 -5.87 29.67 6.90
CA ASN A 360 -5.43 28.64 5.97
C ASN A 360 -4.47 29.22 4.90
N PRO A 361 -3.18 28.88 4.91
CA PRO A 361 -2.23 29.43 3.95
C PRO A 361 -2.40 28.94 2.51
N LEU A 362 -3.07 27.80 2.29
CA LEU A 362 -3.41 27.32 0.94
C LEU A 362 -4.33 28.31 0.21
N LEU A 363 -5.21 28.99 0.96
CA LEU A 363 -6.12 30.01 0.43
C LEU A 363 -5.36 31.28 0.05
N LYS A 364 -4.51 31.77 0.95
CA LYS A 364 -3.73 33.00 0.77
C LYS A 364 -2.75 32.92 -0.40
N THR A 365 -2.11 31.77 -0.58
CA THR A 365 -1.09 31.59 -1.62
C THR A 365 -1.69 31.67 -3.02
N GLN A 366 -2.98 31.37 -3.16
CA GLN A 366 -3.70 31.31 -4.44
C GLN A 366 -4.76 32.41 -4.57
N ASP A 367 -4.83 33.36 -3.62
CA ASP A 367 -5.85 34.42 -3.55
C ASP A 367 -7.29 33.86 -3.65
N LEU A 368 -7.58 32.83 -2.85
CA LEU A 368 -8.87 32.14 -2.82
C LEU A 368 -9.63 32.45 -1.53
N ASP A 369 -10.95 32.66 -1.64
CA ASP A 369 -11.82 32.79 -0.47
C ASP A 369 -12.10 31.45 0.22
N HIS A 370 -12.20 30.38 -0.58
CA HIS A 370 -12.48 29.02 -0.16
C HIS A 370 -11.75 28.03 -1.07
N LEU A 371 -11.56 26.80 -0.58
CA LEU A 371 -10.98 25.75 -1.42
C LEU A 371 -11.93 25.49 -2.60
N PRO A 372 -11.39 25.31 -3.83
CA PRO A 372 -12.23 25.04 -4.98
C PRO A 372 -13.00 23.72 -4.76
N PRO A 373 -14.22 23.59 -5.29
CA PRO A 373 -15.00 22.37 -5.13
C PRO A 373 -14.24 21.16 -5.72
N PRO A 374 -14.59 19.93 -5.31
CA PRO A 374 -13.99 18.74 -5.87
C PRO A 374 -14.08 18.73 -7.40
N PRO A 375 -12.98 18.39 -8.09
CA PRO A 375 -12.89 18.57 -9.53
C PRO A 375 -13.80 17.59 -10.26
N LEU A 376 -14.43 18.04 -11.35
CA LEU A 376 -15.16 17.19 -12.30
C LEU A 376 -14.43 17.19 -13.66
N PRO A 377 -14.62 16.15 -14.49
CA PRO A 377 -14.14 16.18 -15.87
C PRO A 377 -14.65 17.42 -16.63
N ALA A 378 -13.80 18.02 -17.46
CA ALA A 378 -14.16 19.19 -18.24
C ALA A 378 -15.17 18.85 -19.36
N ASP A 379 -16.16 19.72 -19.55
CA ASP A 379 -17.15 19.62 -20.63
C ASP A 379 -16.45 19.64 -22.00
N GLY A 380 -16.85 18.75 -22.90
CA GLY A 380 -16.24 18.60 -24.23
C GLY A 380 -14.82 18.02 -24.23
N GLY A 381 -14.28 17.63 -23.07
CA GLY A 381 -12.99 16.96 -22.95
C GLY A 381 -13.04 15.46 -23.29
N GLU A 382 -11.90 14.78 -23.23
CA GLU A 382 -11.82 13.34 -23.49
C GLU A 382 -12.70 12.52 -22.54
N ARG A 383 -12.81 12.95 -21.29
CA ARG A 383 -13.61 12.29 -20.24
C ARG A 383 -14.97 12.95 -20.01
N ASP A 384 -15.49 13.67 -21.01
CA ASP A 384 -16.83 14.26 -20.96
C ASP A 384 -17.91 13.20 -20.63
N GLY A 385 -18.74 13.54 -19.66
CA GLY A 385 -19.78 12.68 -19.10
C GLY A 385 -19.27 11.50 -18.26
N PHE A 386 -17.98 11.40 -17.92
CA PHE A 386 -17.49 10.44 -16.92
C PHE A 386 -17.79 10.96 -15.51
N VAL A 387 -18.02 10.04 -14.56
CA VAL A 387 -18.35 10.40 -13.16
C VAL A 387 -17.24 9.92 -12.21
N PRO A 388 -16.51 10.84 -11.56
CA PRO A 388 -15.46 10.45 -10.61
C PRO A 388 -16.08 9.85 -9.35
N LEU A 389 -15.29 9.09 -8.59
CA LEU A 389 -15.75 8.39 -7.39
C LEU A 389 -16.40 9.31 -6.33
N TRP A 390 -16.00 10.57 -6.27
CA TRP A 390 -16.52 11.56 -5.32
C TRP A 390 -17.72 12.35 -5.85
N ALA A 391 -18.33 11.95 -6.97
CA ALA A 391 -19.51 12.59 -7.51
C ALA A 391 -20.65 11.59 -7.71
N ASP A 392 -21.88 12.06 -7.54
CA ASP A 392 -23.08 11.31 -7.93
C ASP A 392 -23.30 11.41 -9.45
N LEU A 393 -24.33 10.73 -9.93
CA LEU A 393 -24.66 10.69 -11.35
C LEU A 393 -25.02 12.08 -11.93
N PHE A 394 -25.34 13.06 -11.10
CA PHE A 394 -25.76 14.41 -11.46
C PHE A 394 -24.68 15.47 -11.23
N GLY A 395 -23.50 15.08 -10.75
CA GLY A 395 -22.39 15.99 -10.46
C GLY A 395 -22.41 16.58 -9.06
N ASN A 396 -23.32 16.16 -8.18
CA ASN A 396 -23.26 16.54 -6.78
C ASN A 396 -22.10 15.82 -6.10
N THR A 397 -21.42 16.53 -5.20
CA THR A 397 -20.28 15.97 -4.48
C THR A 397 -20.73 15.00 -3.40
N ILE A 398 -20.11 13.81 -3.37
CA ILE A 398 -20.18 12.86 -2.27
C ILE A 398 -18.97 13.10 -1.37
N TRP A 399 -19.11 13.99 -0.40
CA TRP A 399 -18.02 14.50 0.45
C TRP A 399 -17.25 13.40 1.19
N GLU A 400 -17.92 12.34 1.62
CA GLU A 400 -17.26 11.21 2.27
C GLU A 400 -16.20 10.57 1.35
N TRP A 401 -16.56 10.34 0.07
CA TRP A 401 -15.63 9.80 -0.92
C TRP A 401 -14.55 10.80 -1.30
N TRP A 402 -14.89 12.08 -1.43
CA TRP A 402 -13.89 13.12 -1.67
C TRP A 402 -12.80 13.12 -0.58
N HIS A 403 -13.21 13.17 0.69
CA HIS A 403 -12.29 13.17 1.82
C HIS A 403 -11.44 11.90 1.89
N ARG A 404 -12.06 10.72 1.63
CA ARG A 404 -11.34 9.43 1.57
C ARG A 404 -10.28 9.42 0.46
N VAL A 405 -10.65 9.81 -0.75
CA VAL A 405 -9.76 9.84 -1.92
C VAL A 405 -8.62 10.82 -1.70
N LEU A 406 -8.95 12.06 -1.35
CA LEU A 406 -7.98 13.13 -1.15
C LEU A 406 -6.96 12.77 -0.06
N THR A 407 -7.42 12.27 1.09
CA THR A 407 -6.53 11.88 2.18
C THR A 407 -5.67 10.66 1.81
N ALA A 408 -6.24 9.68 1.10
CA ALA A 408 -5.50 8.50 0.66
C ALA A 408 -4.39 8.86 -0.35
N VAL A 409 -4.67 9.76 -1.30
CA VAL A 409 -3.67 10.25 -2.27
C VAL A 409 -2.56 11.01 -1.55
N VAL A 410 -2.92 11.95 -0.67
CA VAL A 410 -1.95 12.71 0.15
C VAL A 410 -1.07 11.76 0.98
N HIS A 411 -1.66 10.76 1.64
CA HIS A 411 -0.91 9.77 2.41
C HIS A 411 0.05 8.95 1.56
N VAL A 412 -0.36 8.55 0.35
CA VAL A 412 0.51 7.81 -0.57
C VAL A 412 1.72 8.66 -0.98
N VAL A 413 1.50 9.94 -1.29
CA VAL A 413 2.59 10.87 -1.64
C VAL A 413 3.49 11.16 -0.43
N PHE A 414 2.92 11.32 0.77
CA PHE A 414 3.67 11.47 2.02
C PHE A 414 4.68 10.34 2.23
N GLY A 415 4.22 9.08 2.11
CA GLY A 415 5.07 7.91 2.30
C GLY A 415 5.97 7.59 1.10
N ARG A 416 5.68 8.14 -0.08
CA ARG A 416 6.39 7.85 -1.34
C ARG A 416 6.60 9.12 -2.19
N PRO A 417 7.43 10.08 -1.76
CA PRO A 417 7.73 11.26 -2.57
C PRO A 417 8.29 10.86 -3.94
N GLY A 418 7.86 11.55 -4.99
CA GLY A 418 8.21 11.26 -6.38
C GLY A 418 7.38 10.15 -7.03
N ILE A 419 6.32 9.66 -6.38
CA ILE A 419 5.40 8.70 -6.98
C ILE A 419 4.54 9.35 -8.09
N GLY A 420 4.41 8.65 -9.22
CA GLY A 420 3.54 9.04 -10.33
C GLY A 420 2.12 8.43 -10.23
N VAL A 421 1.24 8.78 -11.17
CA VAL A 421 -0.18 8.35 -11.19
C VAL A 421 -0.33 6.84 -11.14
N GLU A 422 0.42 6.11 -11.97
CA GLU A 422 0.39 4.64 -11.99
C GLU A 422 0.84 4.04 -10.64
N GLY A 423 1.79 4.68 -9.97
CA GLY A 423 2.22 4.25 -8.63
C GLY A 423 1.13 4.47 -7.58
N ILE A 424 0.39 5.58 -7.69
CA ILE A 424 -0.76 5.87 -6.82
C ILE A 424 -1.88 4.87 -7.09
N ARG A 425 -2.18 4.57 -8.36
CA ARG A 425 -3.19 3.57 -8.77
C ARG A 425 -2.94 2.21 -8.13
N ARG A 426 -1.70 1.71 -8.24
CA ARG A 426 -1.28 0.45 -7.60
C ARG A 426 -1.32 0.54 -6.07
N ALA A 427 -0.91 1.67 -5.50
CA ALA A 427 -0.99 1.88 -4.06
C ALA A 427 -2.44 1.84 -3.56
N LEU A 428 -3.41 2.26 -4.37
CA LEU A 428 -4.85 2.17 -4.13
C LEU A 428 -5.45 0.85 -4.64
N LYS A 429 -4.64 -0.16 -4.94
CA LYS A 429 -5.08 -1.50 -5.38
C LYS A 429 -6.03 -1.45 -6.58
N ASP A 430 -5.79 -0.53 -7.51
CA ASP A 430 -6.60 -0.37 -8.72
C ASP A 430 -8.09 -0.05 -8.42
N ALA A 431 -8.40 0.51 -7.25
CA ALA A 431 -9.75 0.94 -6.87
C ALA A 431 -10.23 2.20 -7.63
N MET A 432 -9.30 2.92 -8.27
CA MET A 432 -9.54 4.11 -9.07
C MET A 432 -8.81 4.01 -10.39
N ASP A 433 -9.35 4.66 -11.41
CA ASP A 433 -8.68 4.80 -12.70
C ASP A 433 -7.64 5.93 -12.66
N GLU A 434 -6.66 5.86 -13.56
CA GLU A 434 -5.58 6.85 -13.64
C GLU A 434 -6.10 8.29 -13.83
N TRP A 435 -7.14 8.47 -14.66
CA TRP A 435 -7.70 9.79 -14.94
C TRP A 435 -8.32 10.46 -13.70
N GLU A 436 -8.89 9.67 -12.78
CA GLU A 436 -9.44 10.19 -11.52
C GLU A 436 -8.33 10.63 -10.58
N ILE A 437 -7.25 9.84 -10.54
CA ILE A 437 -6.06 10.16 -9.76
C ILE A 437 -5.44 11.44 -10.32
N GLU A 438 -5.30 11.57 -11.64
CA GLU A 438 -4.82 12.79 -12.29
C GLU A 438 -5.68 14.01 -11.94
N LEU A 439 -7.01 13.84 -11.92
CA LEU A 439 -7.95 14.90 -11.58
C LEU A 439 -7.78 15.35 -10.12
N CYS A 440 -7.66 14.41 -9.18
CA CYS A 440 -7.39 14.69 -7.77
C CYS A 440 -6.01 15.33 -7.54
N VAL A 441 -4.96 14.80 -8.18
CA VAL A 441 -3.59 15.33 -8.07
C VAL A 441 -3.50 16.74 -8.66
N SER A 442 -4.12 16.98 -9.81
CA SER A 442 -4.15 18.30 -10.44
C SER A 442 -4.82 19.34 -9.54
N TRP A 443 -5.91 18.96 -8.87
CA TRP A 443 -6.56 19.81 -7.87
C TRP A 443 -5.63 20.09 -6.68
N LEU A 444 -4.96 19.06 -6.14
CA LEU A 444 -4.02 19.21 -5.03
C LEU A 444 -2.81 20.10 -5.37
N VAL A 445 -2.31 20.01 -6.61
CA VAL A 445 -1.25 20.89 -7.12
C VAL A 445 -1.77 22.32 -7.26
N ARG A 446 -2.97 22.51 -7.83
CA ARG A 446 -3.59 23.83 -7.98
C ARG A 446 -3.76 24.55 -6.64
N VAL A 447 -4.17 23.85 -5.58
CA VAL A 447 -4.31 24.45 -4.24
C VAL A 447 -2.98 24.59 -3.49
N GLY A 448 -1.87 24.08 -4.04
CA GLY A 448 -0.54 24.16 -3.42
C GLY A 448 -0.25 23.09 -2.36
N ALA A 449 -1.09 22.07 -2.24
CA ALA A 449 -0.90 20.97 -1.30
C ALA A 449 0.09 19.91 -1.79
N LEU A 450 0.23 19.78 -3.12
CA LEU A 450 1.26 18.98 -3.76
C LEU A 450 2.13 19.86 -4.65
N GLU A 451 3.39 19.45 -4.80
CA GLU A 451 4.35 20.09 -5.68
C GLU A 451 4.92 19.07 -6.67
N GLU A 452 5.15 19.51 -7.90
CA GLU A 452 5.82 18.71 -8.92
C GLU A 452 7.27 18.42 -8.52
N MET A 453 7.66 17.15 -8.53
CA MET A 453 9.03 16.75 -8.29
C MET A 453 9.79 16.69 -9.63
N ARG A 454 10.70 17.65 -9.85
CA ARG A 454 11.51 17.76 -11.07
C ARG A 454 12.90 17.11 -10.97
N LEU A 455 13.15 16.34 -9.92
CA LEU A 455 14.44 15.67 -9.73
C LEU A 455 14.66 14.61 -10.83
N GLY A 456 15.73 14.74 -11.61
CA GLY A 456 16.09 13.79 -12.67
C GLY A 456 15.24 13.91 -13.94
N VAL A 457 14.54 15.03 -14.13
CA VAL A 457 13.77 15.34 -15.34
C VAL A 457 14.63 16.23 -16.25
N VAL A 458 14.81 15.83 -17.51
CA VAL A 458 15.51 16.65 -18.52
C VAL A 458 14.60 17.81 -18.93
N ASP A 459 15.17 18.98 -19.27
CA ASP A 459 14.41 20.14 -19.73
C ASP A 459 13.42 19.75 -20.85
N GLY A 460 12.13 20.03 -20.62
CA GLY A 460 11.03 19.70 -21.54
C GLY A 460 10.28 18.38 -21.23
N GLU A 461 10.77 17.54 -20.32
CA GLU A 461 10.02 16.37 -19.85
C GLU A 461 8.98 16.74 -18.78
N LYS A 462 7.83 16.05 -18.78
CA LYS A 462 6.83 16.19 -17.71
C LYS A 462 7.38 15.61 -16.40
N PRO A 463 7.11 16.24 -15.25
CA PRO A 463 7.47 15.70 -13.96
C PRO A 463 6.85 14.31 -13.77
N ARG A 464 7.65 13.37 -13.25
CA ARG A 464 7.27 11.96 -13.13
C ARG A 464 6.58 11.61 -11.81
N GLY A 465 6.44 12.58 -10.90
CA GLY A 465 5.76 12.40 -9.63
C GLY A 465 5.71 13.66 -8.79
N TRP A 466 5.17 13.52 -7.57
CA TRP A 466 4.86 14.64 -6.69
C TRP A 466 5.47 14.48 -5.30
N ARG A 467 5.62 15.60 -4.60
CA ARG A 467 5.89 15.66 -3.17
C ARG A 467 4.83 16.51 -2.49
N LEU A 468 4.75 16.45 -1.16
CA LEU A 468 3.87 17.35 -0.42
C LEU A 468 4.39 18.78 -0.45
N GLY A 469 3.48 19.74 -0.59
CA GLY A 469 3.74 21.15 -0.31
C GLY A 469 3.77 21.40 1.20
N GLU A 470 4.14 22.60 1.63
CA GLU A 470 4.34 22.92 3.05
C GLU A 470 3.05 22.80 3.91
N TRP A 471 1.92 23.24 3.35
CA TRP A 471 0.62 23.30 4.03
C TRP A 471 -0.34 22.18 3.59
N TRP A 472 0.22 21.07 3.13
CA TRP A 472 -0.51 19.91 2.59
C TRP A 472 -1.62 19.37 3.51
N TRP A 473 -1.50 19.56 4.82
CA TRP A 473 -2.45 19.08 5.82
C TRP A 473 -3.66 20.01 5.99
N CYS A 474 -3.67 21.18 5.33
CA CYS A 474 -4.76 22.15 5.35
C CYS A 474 -5.81 21.96 4.23
N VAL A 475 -5.76 20.83 3.53
CA VAL A 475 -6.55 20.52 2.32
C VAL A 475 -8.02 20.17 2.56
N LEU A 476 -8.42 19.93 3.80
CA LEU A 476 -9.80 19.66 4.20
C LEU A 476 -10.37 20.83 4.98
N ALA A 477 -10.24 22.04 4.42
CA ALA A 477 -10.74 23.25 5.07
C ALA A 477 -12.27 23.33 4.97
N GLU A 478 -12.90 23.60 6.11
CA GLU A 478 -14.25 24.18 6.18
C GLU A 478 -14.16 25.71 6.17
#